data_AF-A0A9X9QQD7-F1
#
_entry.id   AF-A0A9X9QQD7-F1
#
_cell.length_a   1.000
_cell.length_b   1.000
_cell.length_c   1.000
_cell.angle_alpha   90.00
_cell.angle_beta   90.00
_cell.angle_gamma   90.00
#
_symmetry.space_group_name_H-M   'P 1'
#
loop_
_entity.id
_entity.type
_entity.pdbx_description
1 polymer ?
#
loop_
_entity_poly.entity_id
_entity_poly.type
_entity_poly.pdbx_seq_one_letter_code
_entity_poly.pdbx_strand_id
1 'polypeptide(L)'
;MFTKSQEALEVLGAAITTKEIKQQPALWQETMTSFDITKEALVSFLKAVYESANGNRVRVIFTGAGTSEYVGNTICPYLNKVGNRQRYFFDSIASTDLVAAPEYYLAEEETVLLVSFARSGNSPESVAAVNLVNQLVPNSYHLIITCAKDGELAKKAQQDDHSFLYLMPEAANDAGFAMTGSFTCMMLAALLIFDDATDLSQKQSYVTDMVFAGQAILDQEERLQELADLGFERLVYLGSASLANLTQEAQLKMLELTAGQVATVYESSMGFRHGPKSFINMDTLVIGFVNSDPYVRQYDLEILEEVRADGIALKTLALLQEGSTNFSGDQFLLEASQLLPDAYLAFPMILVAQMLALLTAIAVGNRPDTPSATGTVNRVVKGVTIHPYPSK
;
A
#
# COMPACT_ATOMS: atom_id res chain seq x y z
N MET A 1 -20.83 10.79 -0.94
CA MET A 1 -20.32 10.01 0.19
C MET A 1 -19.78 10.93 1.26
N PHE A 2 -18.78 11.75 0.96
CA PHE A 2 -18.06 12.60 1.90
C PHE A 2 -18.84 13.84 2.40
N THR A 3 -19.97 14.17 1.75
CA THR A 3 -20.92 15.22 2.14
C THR A 3 -22.24 14.68 2.74
N LYS A 4 -22.45 13.35 2.71
CA LYS A 4 -23.67 12.73 3.28
C LYS A 4 -23.64 12.79 4.81
N SER A 5 -24.80 12.81 5.45
CA SER A 5 -24.89 12.69 6.91
C SER A 5 -24.44 11.30 7.37
N GLN A 6 -24.00 11.20 8.63
CA GLN A 6 -23.65 9.95 9.30
C GLN A 6 -24.77 8.90 9.14
N GLU A 7 -26.02 9.30 9.41
CA GLU A 7 -27.21 8.44 9.30
C GLU A 7 -27.41 7.90 7.88
N ALA A 8 -27.21 8.74 6.86
CA ALA A 8 -27.32 8.32 5.47
C ALA A 8 -26.23 7.31 5.07
N LEU A 9 -25.02 7.47 5.60
CA LEU A 9 -23.91 6.53 5.38
C LEU A 9 -24.13 5.19 6.10
N GLU A 10 -24.74 5.20 7.29
CA GLU A 10 -25.07 3.98 8.04
C GLU A 10 -26.11 3.13 7.30
N VAL A 11 -27.13 3.75 6.70
CA VAL A 11 -28.11 3.06 5.84
C VAL A 11 -27.40 2.36 4.67
N LEU A 12 -26.45 3.05 4.03
CA LEU A 12 -25.64 2.51 2.93
C LEU A 12 -24.61 1.46 3.40
N GLY A 13 -24.37 1.31 4.71
CA GLY A 13 -23.32 0.44 5.24
C GLY A 13 -21.92 0.89 4.80
N ALA A 14 -21.68 2.20 4.78
CA ALA A 14 -20.45 2.82 4.31
C ALA A 14 -19.89 3.89 5.26
N ALA A 15 -20.45 4.02 6.47
CA ALA A 15 -20.06 5.07 7.42
C ALA A 15 -18.61 4.93 7.88
N ILE A 16 -18.16 3.69 8.10
CA ILE A 16 -16.83 3.41 8.63
C ILE A 16 -15.78 3.65 7.54
N THR A 17 -15.92 2.97 6.40
CA THR A 17 -14.96 3.01 5.28
C THR A 17 -14.86 4.43 4.70
N THR A 18 -15.98 5.15 4.58
CA THR A 18 -15.98 6.56 4.12
C THR A 18 -15.17 7.44 5.06
N LYS A 19 -15.37 7.31 6.38
CA LYS A 19 -14.63 8.08 7.38
C LYS A 19 -13.13 7.77 7.31
N GLU A 20 -12.78 6.50 7.20
CA GLU A 20 -11.39 6.02 7.17
C GLU A 20 -10.64 6.47 5.93
N ILE A 21 -11.30 6.50 4.77
CA ILE A 21 -10.73 7.09 3.54
C ILE A 21 -10.53 8.60 3.71
N LYS A 22 -11.54 9.31 4.21
CA LYS A 22 -11.56 10.78 4.34
C LYS A 22 -10.48 11.31 5.27
N GLN A 23 -10.13 10.58 6.33
CA GLN A 23 -9.18 11.05 7.33
C GLN A 23 -7.71 10.89 6.92
N GLN A 24 -7.40 10.21 5.81
CA GLN A 24 -6.02 9.88 5.42
C GLN A 24 -5.07 11.07 5.33
N PRO A 25 -5.42 12.23 4.74
CA PRO A 25 -4.53 13.39 4.74
C PRO A 25 -4.12 13.83 6.16
N ALA A 26 -5.06 13.85 7.10
CA ALA A 26 -4.74 14.16 8.49
C ALA A 26 -3.83 13.09 9.13
N LEU A 27 -4.10 11.81 8.84
CA LEU A 27 -3.28 10.70 9.32
C LEU A 27 -1.85 10.71 8.79
N TRP A 28 -1.63 11.15 7.55
CA TRP A 28 -0.28 11.30 6.97
C TRP A 28 0.53 12.36 7.72
N GLN A 29 -0.11 13.49 8.05
CA GLN A 29 0.52 14.55 8.85
C GLN A 29 0.82 14.08 10.29
N GLU A 30 -0.09 13.31 10.90
CA GLU A 30 0.12 12.71 12.22
C GLU A 30 1.29 11.71 12.18
N THR A 31 1.36 10.86 11.15
CA THR A 31 2.44 9.89 10.96
C THR A 31 3.80 10.59 10.81
N MET A 32 3.87 11.71 10.09
CA MET A 32 5.09 12.52 9.98
C MET A 32 5.50 13.11 11.34
N THR A 33 4.53 13.55 12.13
CA THR A 33 4.77 14.06 13.50
C THR A 33 5.29 12.95 14.41
N SER A 34 4.68 11.76 14.37
CA SER A 34 5.13 10.60 15.14
C SER A 34 6.54 10.16 14.75
N PHE A 35 6.88 10.21 13.46
CA PHE A 35 8.24 9.94 12.99
C PHE A 35 9.25 10.93 13.57
N ASP A 36 8.95 12.22 13.54
CA ASP A 36 9.85 13.24 14.06
C ASP A 36 10.15 13.07 15.56
N ILE A 37 9.13 12.64 16.33
CA ILE A 37 9.25 12.36 17.77
C ILE A 37 10.07 11.10 18.04
N THR A 38 9.94 10.06 17.21
CA THR A 38 10.50 8.72 17.49
C THR A 38 11.84 8.45 16.78
N LYS A 39 12.24 9.30 15.83
CA LYS A 39 13.41 9.09 14.97
C LYS A 39 14.72 8.79 15.72
N GLU A 40 14.98 9.43 16.87
CA GLU A 40 16.24 9.24 17.59
C GLU A 40 16.36 7.83 18.19
N ALA A 41 15.28 7.34 18.80
CA ALA A 41 15.21 5.99 19.33
C ALA A 41 15.32 4.95 18.20
N LEU A 42 14.66 5.21 17.08
CA LEU A 42 14.70 4.33 15.92
C LEU A 42 16.08 4.28 15.27
N VAL A 43 16.76 5.42 15.10
CA VAL A 43 18.13 5.48 14.58
C VAL A 43 19.07 4.69 15.48
N SER A 44 18.88 4.76 16.80
CA SER A 44 19.68 3.99 17.77
C SER A 44 19.45 2.49 17.61
N PHE A 45 18.19 2.05 17.45
CA PHE A 45 17.85 0.66 17.17
C PHE A 45 18.47 0.17 15.85
N LEU A 46 18.24 0.87 14.74
CA LEU A 46 18.77 0.50 13.43
C LEU A 46 20.31 0.50 13.40
N LYS A 47 20.96 1.36 14.18
CA LYS A 47 22.41 1.35 14.34
C LYS A 47 22.87 0.05 15.01
N ALA A 48 22.21 -0.41 16.07
CA ALA A 48 22.53 -1.67 16.73
C ALA A 48 22.35 -2.88 15.78
N VAL A 49 21.28 -2.87 14.97
CA VAL A 49 21.05 -3.88 13.93
C VAL A 49 22.18 -3.90 12.89
N TYR A 50 22.63 -2.72 12.44
CA TYR A 50 23.73 -2.65 11.47
C TYR A 50 25.08 -3.07 12.09
N GLU A 51 25.34 -2.71 13.35
CA GLU A 51 26.55 -3.12 14.06
C GLU A 51 26.61 -4.64 14.26
N SER A 52 25.47 -5.30 14.52
CA SER A 52 25.42 -6.76 14.65
C SER A 52 25.69 -7.51 13.33
N ALA A 53 25.60 -6.84 12.19
CA ALA A 53 25.93 -7.41 10.88
C ALA A 53 27.45 -7.51 10.62
N ASN A 54 28.30 -6.99 11.52
CA ASN A 54 29.76 -7.14 11.47
C ASN A 54 30.39 -6.73 10.12
N GLY A 55 29.89 -5.64 9.52
CA GLY A 55 30.38 -5.13 8.23
C GLY A 55 29.71 -5.74 7.00
N ASN A 56 28.81 -6.71 7.18
CA ASN A 56 27.91 -7.17 6.12
C ASN A 56 26.69 -6.24 6.02
N ARG A 57 25.97 -6.34 4.90
CA ARG A 57 24.67 -5.67 4.75
C ARG A 57 23.61 -6.41 5.57
N VAL A 58 22.74 -5.65 6.21
CA VAL A 58 21.51 -6.16 6.83
C VAL A 58 20.47 -6.37 5.73
N ARG A 59 19.85 -7.55 5.70
CA ARG A 59 18.72 -7.81 4.83
C ARG A 59 17.44 -7.31 5.51
N VAL A 60 16.84 -6.27 4.95
CA VAL A 60 15.59 -5.68 5.42
C VAL A 60 14.46 -6.34 4.64
N ILE A 61 13.67 -7.18 5.32
CA ILE A 61 12.54 -7.88 4.73
C ILE A 61 11.26 -7.19 5.17
N PHE A 62 10.61 -6.51 4.23
CA PHE A 62 9.25 -6.02 4.40
C PHE A 62 8.27 -7.18 4.30
N THR A 63 7.43 -7.38 5.32
CA THR A 63 6.50 -8.51 5.37
C THR A 63 5.13 -8.13 5.90
N GLY A 64 4.11 -8.80 5.38
CA GLY A 64 2.71 -8.66 5.74
C GLY A 64 1.84 -9.63 4.95
N ALA A 65 0.54 -9.64 5.18
CA ALA A 65 -0.41 -10.47 4.43
C ALA A 65 -1.47 -9.58 3.75
N GLY A 66 -1.82 -9.90 2.50
CA GLY A 66 -2.78 -9.12 1.71
C GLY A 66 -2.32 -7.68 1.55
N THR A 67 -3.20 -6.70 1.78
CA THR A 67 -2.82 -5.27 1.70
C THR A 67 -1.57 -4.91 2.54
N SER A 68 -1.32 -5.58 3.67
CA SER A 68 -0.10 -5.34 4.47
C SER A 68 1.18 -5.76 3.74
N GLU A 69 1.14 -6.79 2.88
CA GLU A 69 2.26 -7.15 2.01
C GLU A 69 2.54 -6.05 0.99
N TYR A 70 1.48 -5.50 0.40
CA TYR A 70 1.58 -4.51 -0.66
C TYR A 70 2.23 -3.20 -0.19
N VAL A 71 2.33 -2.97 1.13
CA VAL A 71 3.14 -1.89 1.70
C VAL A 71 4.60 -2.06 1.26
N GLY A 72 5.18 -3.23 1.51
CA GLY A 72 6.54 -3.56 1.12
C GLY A 72 6.72 -3.57 -0.40
N ASN A 73 5.80 -4.21 -1.12
CA ASN A 73 5.88 -4.33 -2.59
C ASN A 73 5.93 -2.93 -3.24
N THR A 74 5.13 -1.98 -2.73
CA THR A 74 5.07 -0.61 -3.25
C THR A 74 6.37 0.15 -3.01
N ILE A 75 6.95 0.10 -1.81
CA ILE A 75 8.07 0.97 -1.44
C ILE A 75 9.44 0.39 -1.80
N CYS A 76 9.53 -0.94 -1.91
CA CYS A 76 10.81 -1.62 -2.09
C CYS A 76 11.60 -1.16 -3.35
N PRO A 77 10.98 -0.98 -4.55
CA PRO A 77 11.70 -0.46 -5.71
C PRO A 77 12.31 0.92 -5.49
N TYR A 78 11.57 1.83 -4.84
CA TYR A 78 12.05 3.17 -4.51
C TYR A 78 13.19 3.11 -3.49
N LEU A 79 13.05 2.34 -2.41
CA LEU A 79 14.10 2.18 -1.40
C LEU A 79 15.36 1.50 -1.95
N ASN A 80 15.24 0.63 -2.95
CA ASN A 80 16.38 0.09 -3.70
C ASN A 80 17.07 1.13 -4.61
N LYS A 81 16.47 2.31 -4.83
CA LYS A 81 17.10 3.45 -5.49
C LYS A 81 17.70 4.44 -4.49
N VAL A 82 16.97 4.79 -3.43
CA VAL A 82 17.30 5.92 -2.53
C VAL A 82 17.78 5.53 -1.13
N GLY A 83 17.56 4.29 -0.69
CA GLY A 83 17.97 3.81 0.62
C GLY A 83 19.48 3.61 0.73
N ASN A 84 19.96 3.42 1.95
CA ASN A 84 21.39 3.20 2.21
C ASN A 84 21.84 1.79 1.79
N ARG A 85 22.12 1.59 0.51
CA ARG A 85 22.50 0.28 -0.07
C ARG A 85 23.83 -0.29 0.40
N GLN A 86 24.63 0.50 1.11
CA GLN A 86 25.85 0.02 1.78
C GLN A 86 25.52 -0.69 3.10
N ARG A 87 24.43 -0.29 3.77
CA ARG A 87 23.97 -0.89 5.02
C ARG A 87 22.89 -1.94 4.80
N TYR A 88 22.02 -1.70 3.83
CA TYR A 88 20.78 -2.46 3.66
C TYR A 88 20.68 -3.11 2.28
N PHE A 89 20.04 -4.27 2.26
CA PHE A 89 19.46 -4.89 1.08
C PHE A 89 17.95 -5.03 1.32
N PHE A 90 17.12 -4.40 0.50
CA PHE A 90 15.67 -4.35 0.71
C PHE A 90 14.96 -5.38 -0.16
N ASP A 91 14.16 -6.22 0.50
CA ASP A 91 13.24 -7.18 -0.11
C ASP A 91 11.82 -6.97 0.43
N SER A 92 10.81 -7.38 -0.34
CA SER A 92 9.44 -7.54 0.12
C SER A 92 9.01 -8.98 -0.07
N ILE A 93 8.61 -9.63 1.02
CA ILE A 93 8.24 -11.05 1.04
C ILE A 93 7.02 -11.20 1.94
N ALA A 94 5.93 -11.72 1.37
CA ALA A 94 4.69 -11.93 2.10
C ALA A 94 4.89 -12.82 3.33
N SER A 95 4.20 -12.54 4.42
CA SER A 95 4.22 -13.43 5.58
C SER A 95 3.60 -14.78 5.23
N THR A 96 2.67 -14.81 4.28
CA THR A 96 2.10 -16.04 3.72
C THR A 96 3.15 -16.90 3.02
N ASP A 97 4.12 -16.29 2.36
CA ASP A 97 5.20 -16.98 1.67
C ASP A 97 6.29 -17.45 2.64
N LEU A 98 6.70 -16.57 3.57
CA LEU A 98 7.64 -16.91 4.64
C LEU A 98 7.13 -18.10 5.46
N VAL A 99 5.83 -18.15 5.75
CA VAL A 99 5.22 -19.24 6.52
C VAL A 99 5.10 -20.51 5.70
N ALA A 100 4.77 -20.41 4.40
CA ALA A 100 4.57 -21.58 3.55
C ALA A 100 5.89 -22.27 3.15
N ALA A 101 6.95 -21.50 2.90
CA ALA A 101 8.21 -22.01 2.35
C ALA A 101 9.44 -21.25 2.87
N PRO A 102 9.70 -21.23 4.19
CA PRO A 102 10.71 -20.35 4.78
C PRO A 102 12.14 -20.52 4.24
N GLU A 103 12.57 -21.75 3.91
CA GLU A 103 13.92 -22.02 3.39
C GLU A 103 14.19 -21.44 1.99
N TYR A 104 13.15 -21.04 1.25
CA TYR A 104 13.32 -20.37 -0.03
C TYR A 104 13.72 -18.90 0.14
N TYR A 105 13.47 -18.35 1.32
CA TYR A 105 13.59 -16.92 1.59
C TYR A 105 14.59 -16.60 2.69
N LEU A 106 14.92 -17.53 3.58
CA LEU A 106 15.77 -17.28 4.75
C LEU A 106 17.05 -18.13 4.70
N ALA A 107 18.18 -17.49 4.99
CA ALA A 107 19.46 -18.15 5.15
C ALA A 107 20.06 -17.86 6.54
N GLU A 108 20.65 -18.88 7.17
CA GLU A 108 21.06 -18.85 8.58
C GLU A 108 22.20 -17.85 8.84
N GLU A 109 23.06 -17.63 7.84
CA GLU A 109 24.21 -16.75 7.90
C GLU A 109 23.88 -15.25 7.73
N GLU A 110 22.63 -14.91 7.40
CA GLU A 110 22.21 -13.53 7.19
C GLU A 110 21.99 -12.77 8.52
N THR A 111 22.15 -11.45 8.47
CA THR A 111 21.56 -10.56 9.48
C THR A 111 20.25 -10.01 8.92
N VAL A 112 19.13 -10.36 9.55
CA VAL A 112 17.80 -9.98 9.07
C VAL A 112 17.17 -8.92 9.98
N LEU A 113 16.68 -7.85 9.36
CA LEU A 113 15.70 -6.96 9.97
C LEU A 113 14.33 -7.27 9.34
N LEU A 114 13.48 -7.96 10.08
CA LEU A 114 12.12 -8.24 9.64
C LEU A 114 11.22 -7.04 9.98
N VAL A 115 10.75 -6.33 8.96
CA VAL A 115 9.82 -5.21 9.10
C VAL A 115 8.40 -5.74 8.89
N SER A 116 7.69 -5.99 9.99
CA SER A 116 6.35 -6.60 9.95
C SER A 116 5.25 -5.55 9.95
N PHE A 117 4.40 -5.58 8.91
CA PHE A 117 3.23 -4.75 8.75
C PHE A 117 1.96 -5.50 9.15
N ALA A 118 1.15 -4.90 10.03
CA ALA A 118 -0.16 -5.45 10.35
C ALA A 118 -1.14 -4.37 10.83
N ARG A 119 -2.35 -4.35 10.27
CA ARG A 119 -3.44 -3.50 10.80
C ARG A 119 -3.90 -3.96 12.19
N SER A 120 -4.25 -5.24 12.34
CA SER A 120 -4.81 -5.79 13.58
C SER A 120 -3.75 -6.41 14.51
N GLY A 121 -2.55 -6.71 14.00
CA GLY A 121 -1.51 -7.43 14.73
C GLY A 121 -1.84 -8.88 15.11
N ASN A 122 -2.95 -9.44 14.59
CA ASN A 122 -3.52 -10.72 15.03
C ASN A 122 -3.60 -11.79 13.94
N SER A 123 -3.06 -11.55 12.73
CA SER A 123 -2.95 -12.59 11.71
C SER A 123 -2.03 -13.70 12.22
N PRO A 124 -2.46 -14.98 12.20
CA PRO A 124 -1.61 -16.11 12.58
C PRO A 124 -0.31 -16.14 11.76
N GLU A 125 -0.37 -15.79 10.48
CA GLU A 125 0.77 -15.74 9.57
C GLU A 125 1.79 -14.68 10.00
N SER A 126 1.35 -13.49 10.43
CA SER A 126 2.26 -12.45 10.91
C SER A 126 3.06 -12.92 12.13
N VAL A 127 2.41 -13.58 13.09
CA VAL A 127 3.09 -14.11 14.28
C VAL A 127 3.99 -15.29 13.92
N ALA A 128 3.55 -16.15 13.02
CA ALA A 128 4.31 -17.30 12.56
C ALA A 128 5.58 -16.89 11.79
N ALA A 129 5.51 -15.84 10.96
CA ALA A 129 6.67 -15.31 10.24
C ALA A 129 7.78 -14.84 11.21
N VAL A 130 7.42 -14.07 12.25
CA VAL A 130 8.37 -13.67 13.31
C VAL A 130 9.01 -14.89 13.97
N ASN A 131 8.20 -15.88 14.34
CA ASN A 131 8.71 -17.10 14.98
C ASN A 131 9.65 -17.89 14.06
N LEU A 132 9.34 -18.00 12.77
CA LEU A 132 10.15 -18.71 11.78
C LEU A 132 11.48 -18.01 11.53
N VAL A 133 11.47 -16.67 11.44
CA VAL A 133 12.71 -15.90 11.31
C VAL A 133 13.58 -16.08 12.55
N ASN A 134 13.03 -16.02 13.76
CA ASN A 134 13.77 -16.31 14.99
C ASN A 134 14.33 -17.75 15.03
N GLN A 135 13.59 -18.72 14.48
CA GLN A 135 13.99 -20.12 14.45
C GLN A 135 15.11 -20.39 13.43
N LEU A 136 15.14 -19.68 12.30
CA LEU A 136 16.00 -19.98 11.15
C LEU A 136 17.15 -19.01 10.95
N VAL A 137 17.06 -17.80 11.51
CA VAL A 137 18.08 -16.74 11.37
C VAL A 137 18.49 -16.27 12.76
N PRO A 138 19.59 -16.81 13.33
CA PRO A 138 20.00 -16.48 14.70
C PRO A 138 20.26 -14.98 14.93
N ASN A 139 20.70 -14.25 13.90
CA ASN A 139 20.95 -12.81 13.97
C ASN A 139 19.78 -12.02 13.36
N SER A 140 18.59 -12.18 13.94
CA SER A 140 17.38 -11.48 13.52
C SER A 140 16.94 -10.39 14.50
N TYR A 141 16.41 -9.31 13.93
CA TYR A 141 15.78 -8.18 14.61
C TYR A 141 14.42 -7.89 13.98
N HIS A 142 13.53 -7.26 14.73
CA HIS A 142 12.16 -7.01 14.28
C HIS A 142 11.78 -5.54 14.42
N LEU A 143 11.28 -4.94 13.35
CA LEU A 143 10.62 -3.63 13.39
C LEU A 143 9.14 -3.86 13.14
N ILE A 144 8.32 -3.73 14.18
CA ILE A 144 6.88 -3.98 14.11
C ILE A 144 6.15 -2.68 13.85
N ILE A 145 5.69 -2.48 12.61
CA ILE A 145 4.89 -1.32 12.19
C ILE A 145 3.42 -1.75 12.17
N THR A 146 2.64 -1.32 13.18
CA THR A 146 1.27 -1.82 13.38
C THR A 146 0.31 -0.73 13.84
N CYS A 147 -0.98 -0.89 13.53
CA CYS A 147 -2.04 0.03 13.96
C CYS A 147 -2.67 -0.38 15.30
N ALA A 148 -2.52 -1.63 15.73
CA ALA A 148 -3.20 -2.18 16.90
C ALA A 148 -2.22 -2.38 18.08
N LYS A 149 -2.23 -1.45 19.04
CA LYS A 149 -1.42 -1.52 20.28
C LYS A 149 -1.67 -2.79 21.11
N ASP A 150 -2.90 -3.30 21.07
CA ASP A 150 -3.32 -4.49 21.81
C ASP A 150 -3.21 -5.79 21.00
N GLY A 151 -2.73 -5.72 19.76
CA GLY A 151 -2.51 -6.86 18.89
C GLY A 151 -1.36 -7.75 19.37
N GLU A 152 -1.40 -9.02 19.00
CA GLU A 152 -0.42 -10.03 19.44
C GLU A 152 1.02 -9.64 19.07
N LEU A 153 1.24 -9.16 17.84
CA LEU A 153 2.56 -8.66 17.41
C LEU A 153 3.07 -7.51 18.29
N ALA A 154 2.21 -6.55 18.64
CA ALA A 154 2.60 -5.40 19.44
C ALA A 154 3.00 -5.81 20.86
N LYS A 155 2.23 -6.72 21.48
CA LYS A 155 2.51 -7.25 22.82
C LYS A 155 3.83 -8.02 22.88
N LYS A 156 4.11 -8.85 21.86
CA LYS A 156 5.37 -9.60 21.77
C LYS A 156 6.57 -8.66 21.61
N ALA A 157 6.46 -7.66 20.75
CA ALA A 157 7.53 -6.69 20.51
C ALA A 157 7.94 -5.91 21.77
N GLN A 158 6.99 -5.64 22.68
CA GLN A 158 7.28 -4.96 23.95
C GLN A 158 8.10 -5.81 24.94
N GLN A 159 8.20 -7.12 24.71
CA GLN A 159 8.86 -8.07 25.61
C GLN A 159 10.18 -8.61 25.03
N ASP A 160 10.60 -8.10 23.88
CA ASP A 160 11.77 -8.58 23.13
C ASP A 160 12.76 -7.44 22.86
N ASP A 161 13.99 -7.59 23.37
CA ASP A 161 15.06 -6.60 23.21
C ASP A 161 15.57 -6.50 21.77
N HIS A 162 15.27 -7.49 20.92
CA HIS A 162 15.56 -7.47 19.48
C HIS A 162 14.44 -6.83 18.65
N SER A 163 13.38 -6.35 19.30
CA SER A 163 12.21 -5.77 18.66
C SER A 163 12.10 -4.26 18.91
N PHE A 164 11.69 -3.51 17.89
CA PHE A 164 11.23 -2.13 18.00
C PHE A 164 9.76 -2.04 17.60
N LEU A 165 8.90 -1.62 18.53
CA LEU A 165 7.48 -1.38 18.25
C LEU A 165 7.27 0.06 17.75
N TYR A 166 6.76 0.18 16.54
CA TYR A 166 6.40 1.46 15.92
C TYR A 166 4.89 1.50 15.65
N LEU A 167 4.15 2.22 16.50
CA LEU A 167 2.69 2.32 16.41
C LEU A 167 2.26 3.42 15.43
N MET A 168 1.26 3.11 14.61
CA MET A 168 0.55 4.10 13.78
C MET A 168 -0.41 4.94 14.64
N PRO A 169 -0.88 6.10 14.12
CA PRO A 169 -2.03 6.81 14.68
C PRO A 169 -3.19 5.87 15.03
N GLU A 170 -3.85 6.10 16.18
CA GLU A 170 -4.91 5.20 16.67
C GLU A 170 -6.06 5.06 15.66
N ALA A 171 -6.42 6.17 15.01
CA ALA A 171 -7.47 6.21 13.99
C ALA A 171 -7.11 5.46 12.69
N ALA A 172 -5.83 5.09 12.47
CA ALA A 172 -5.42 4.26 11.34
C ALA A 172 -5.71 2.76 11.56
N ASN A 173 -6.14 2.33 12.76
CA ASN A 173 -6.61 0.96 12.97
C ASN A 173 -8.03 0.78 12.40
N ASP A 174 -8.10 0.72 11.07
CA ASP A 174 -9.36 0.68 10.31
C ASP A 174 -10.31 -0.41 10.85
N ALA A 175 -11.48 0.00 11.30
CA ALA A 175 -12.61 -0.83 11.66
C ALA A 175 -13.33 -1.39 10.42
N GLY A 176 -13.24 -0.70 9.27
CA GLY A 176 -13.79 -1.15 8.00
C GLY A 176 -13.19 -2.49 7.55
N PHE A 177 -13.89 -3.18 6.64
CA PHE A 177 -13.36 -4.43 6.07
C PHE A 177 -12.04 -4.19 5.35
N ALA A 178 -12.03 -3.26 4.39
CA ALA A 178 -10.85 -2.91 3.62
C ALA A 178 -9.87 -2.08 4.46
N MET A 179 -8.56 -2.33 4.27
CA MET A 179 -7.51 -1.44 4.78
C MET A 179 -7.46 -0.18 3.92
N THR A 180 -7.42 1.01 4.54
CA THR A 180 -7.30 2.31 3.88
C THR A 180 -6.20 3.14 4.56
N GLY A 181 -6.52 3.84 5.65
CA GLY A 181 -5.55 4.61 6.45
C GLY A 181 -4.47 3.73 7.08
N SER A 182 -4.80 2.49 7.45
CA SER A 182 -3.79 1.52 7.90
C SER A 182 -2.70 1.28 6.86
N PHE A 183 -3.07 1.03 5.60
CA PHE A 183 -2.14 0.81 4.49
C PHE A 183 -1.22 2.02 4.31
N THR A 184 -1.81 3.20 4.16
CA THR A 184 -1.03 4.41 3.85
C THR A 184 -0.17 4.86 5.02
N CYS A 185 -0.64 4.82 6.27
CA CYS A 185 0.20 5.15 7.42
C CYS A 185 1.42 4.24 7.56
N MET A 186 1.23 2.92 7.44
CA MET A 186 2.34 1.96 7.53
C MET A 186 3.36 2.16 6.39
N MET A 187 2.86 2.43 5.18
CA MET A 187 3.70 2.75 4.02
C MET A 187 4.51 4.03 4.23
N LEU A 188 3.88 5.10 4.74
CA LEU A 188 4.57 6.35 5.00
C LEU A 188 5.62 6.19 6.10
N ALA A 189 5.29 5.50 7.18
CA ALA A 189 6.25 5.23 8.25
C ALA A 189 7.49 4.53 7.69
N ALA A 190 7.34 3.43 6.95
CA ALA A 190 8.48 2.71 6.39
C ALA A 190 9.31 3.56 5.41
N LEU A 191 8.67 4.37 4.55
CA LEU A 191 9.38 5.30 3.67
C LEU A 191 10.20 6.34 4.44
N LEU A 192 9.59 6.98 5.45
CA LEU A 192 10.28 7.98 6.27
C LEU A 192 11.49 7.40 6.98
N ILE A 193 11.40 6.13 7.41
CA ILE A 193 12.46 5.41 8.11
C ILE A 193 13.63 5.06 7.19
N PHE A 194 13.36 4.56 5.99
CA PHE A 194 14.39 3.94 5.13
C PHE A 194 14.83 4.77 3.92
N ASP A 195 14.13 5.86 3.57
CA ASP A 195 14.62 6.82 2.57
C ASP A 195 15.78 7.63 3.16
N ASP A 196 17.02 7.20 2.91
CA ASP A 196 18.23 7.82 3.46
C ASP A 196 18.75 8.99 2.60
N ALA A 197 18.40 9.02 1.30
CA ALA A 197 18.84 10.08 0.39
C ALA A 197 18.07 11.38 0.57
N THR A 198 16.83 11.31 1.07
CA THR A 198 15.98 12.49 1.28
C THR A 198 16.11 12.99 2.72
N ASP A 199 16.54 14.25 2.89
CA ASP A 199 16.61 14.86 4.21
C ASP A 199 15.21 15.11 4.83
N LEU A 200 15.19 15.35 6.13
CA LEU A 200 13.95 15.54 6.87
C LEU A 200 13.08 16.69 6.34
N SER A 201 13.69 17.80 5.92
CA SER A 201 12.96 18.97 5.44
C SER A 201 12.27 18.69 4.11
N GLN A 202 12.95 17.96 3.22
CA GLN A 202 12.39 17.53 1.94
C GLN A 202 11.29 16.48 2.14
N LYS A 203 11.45 15.53 3.09
CA LYS A 203 10.38 14.60 3.49
C LYS A 203 9.14 15.33 3.99
N GLN A 204 9.30 16.35 4.85
CA GLN A 204 8.19 17.17 5.32
C GLN A 204 7.50 17.89 4.16
N SER A 205 8.27 18.40 3.19
CA SER A 205 7.72 19.04 1.99
C SER A 205 6.90 18.07 1.16
N TYR A 206 7.38 16.84 0.92
CA TYR A 206 6.62 15.81 0.20
C TYR A 206 5.33 15.45 0.92
N VAL A 207 5.36 15.27 2.25
CA VAL A 207 4.14 14.99 3.02
C VAL A 207 3.16 16.16 2.92
N THR A 208 3.64 17.41 2.94
CA THR A 208 2.78 18.60 2.79
C THR A 208 2.06 18.59 1.44
N ASP A 209 2.78 18.29 0.36
CA ASP A 209 2.20 18.16 -0.99
C ASP A 209 1.21 16.99 -1.08
N MET A 210 1.52 15.85 -0.45
CA MET A 210 0.59 14.72 -0.38
C MET A 210 -0.70 15.10 0.33
N VAL A 211 -0.62 15.79 1.48
CA VAL A 211 -1.79 16.23 2.25
C VAL A 211 -2.64 17.21 1.43
N PHE A 212 -1.99 18.16 0.75
CA PHE A 212 -2.66 19.10 -0.14
C PHE A 212 -3.38 18.39 -1.29
N ALA A 213 -2.68 17.51 -2.01
CA ALA A 213 -3.25 16.69 -3.08
C ALA A 213 -4.43 15.86 -2.58
N GLY A 214 -4.25 15.21 -1.43
CA GLY A 214 -5.27 14.37 -0.81
C GLY A 214 -6.55 15.15 -0.48
N GLN A 215 -6.41 16.37 0.03
CA GLN A 215 -7.57 17.21 0.32
C GLN A 215 -8.30 17.65 -0.96
N ALA A 216 -7.55 18.02 -2.01
CA ALA A 216 -8.13 18.37 -3.32
C ALA A 216 -8.85 17.17 -3.97
N ILE A 217 -8.32 15.95 -3.82
CA ILE A 217 -8.94 14.71 -4.31
C ILE A 217 -10.28 14.44 -3.62
N LEU A 218 -10.38 14.68 -2.31
CA LEU A 218 -11.64 14.49 -1.57
C LEU A 218 -12.76 15.42 -2.09
N ASP A 219 -12.40 16.60 -2.59
CA ASP A 219 -13.36 17.55 -3.18
C ASP A 219 -13.78 17.16 -4.62
N GLN A 220 -13.11 16.18 -5.24
CA GLN A 220 -13.41 15.66 -6.59
C GLN A 220 -14.34 14.42 -6.57
N GLU A 221 -15.12 14.23 -5.50
CA GLU A 221 -16.02 13.08 -5.36
C GLU A 221 -16.98 12.94 -6.55
N GLU A 222 -17.58 14.04 -7.02
CA GLU A 222 -18.53 14.03 -8.13
C GLU A 222 -17.93 13.41 -9.40
N ARG A 223 -16.70 13.79 -9.73
CA ARG A 223 -15.97 13.23 -10.87
C ARG A 223 -15.72 11.72 -10.73
N LEU A 224 -15.42 11.25 -9.53
CA LEU A 224 -15.24 9.81 -9.27
C LEU A 224 -16.57 9.06 -9.24
N GLN A 225 -17.67 9.71 -8.84
CA GLN A 225 -19.01 9.15 -8.93
C GLN A 225 -19.42 8.99 -10.40
N GLU A 226 -19.14 9.97 -11.27
CA GLU A 226 -19.36 9.87 -12.72
C GLU A 226 -18.63 8.67 -13.33
N LEU A 227 -17.39 8.37 -12.87
CA LEU A 227 -16.66 7.18 -13.29
C LEU A 227 -17.31 5.88 -12.82
N ALA A 228 -17.75 5.82 -11.56
CA ALA A 228 -18.45 4.66 -11.00
C ALA A 228 -19.79 4.40 -11.73
N ASP A 229 -20.50 5.47 -12.07
CA ASP A 229 -21.81 5.42 -12.75
C ASP A 229 -21.72 4.99 -14.22
N LEU A 230 -20.51 4.90 -14.79
CA LEU A 230 -20.30 4.26 -16.09
C LEU A 230 -20.67 2.77 -16.07
N GLY A 231 -20.71 2.14 -14.89
CA GLY A 231 -21.12 0.74 -14.74
C GLY A 231 -20.13 -0.26 -15.35
N PHE A 232 -18.83 0.02 -15.29
CA PHE A 232 -17.79 -0.89 -15.78
C PHE A 232 -17.81 -2.22 -15.01
N GLU A 233 -17.68 -3.33 -15.73
CA GLU A 233 -17.60 -4.68 -15.15
C GLU A 233 -16.14 -5.14 -14.98
N ARG A 234 -15.20 -4.43 -15.63
CA ARG A 234 -13.78 -4.75 -15.64
C ARG A 234 -12.94 -3.53 -15.33
N LEU A 235 -11.91 -3.69 -14.51
CA LEU A 235 -10.97 -2.64 -14.15
C LEU A 235 -9.52 -3.09 -14.34
N VAL A 236 -8.74 -2.26 -15.01
CA VAL A 236 -7.29 -2.43 -15.14
C VAL A 236 -6.58 -1.27 -14.47
N TYR A 237 -5.65 -1.57 -13.56
CA TYR A 237 -4.67 -0.60 -13.08
C TYR A 237 -3.29 -0.89 -13.69
N LEU A 238 -2.65 0.15 -14.24
CA LEU A 238 -1.31 0.10 -14.79
C LEU A 238 -0.39 1.09 -14.06
N GLY A 239 0.89 0.77 -13.94
CA GLY A 239 1.89 1.70 -13.44
C GLY A 239 3.31 1.18 -13.65
N SER A 240 4.31 1.96 -13.27
CA SER A 240 5.72 1.56 -13.36
C SER A 240 6.45 1.74 -12.03
N ALA A 241 7.44 0.86 -11.78
CA ALA A 241 8.23 0.83 -10.55
C ALA A 241 7.37 0.71 -9.28
N SER A 242 7.42 1.67 -8.36
CA SER A 242 6.62 1.66 -7.13
C SER A 242 5.12 1.64 -7.45
N LEU A 243 4.73 2.35 -8.51
CA LEU A 243 3.33 2.44 -8.94
C LEU A 243 2.83 1.15 -9.60
N ALA A 244 3.72 0.35 -10.21
CA ALA A 244 3.37 -0.97 -10.69
C ALA A 244 2.95 -1.88 -9.52
N ASN A 245 3.64 -1.79 -8.39
CA ASN A 245 3.29 -2.58 -7.21
C ASN A 245 2.07 -2.01 -6.47
N LEU A 246 1.87 -0.69 -6.47
CA LEU A 246 0.66 -0.05 -5.93
C LEU A 246 -0.63 -0.56 -6.59
N THR A 247 -0.56 -0.92 -7.87
CA THR A 247 -1.72 -1.44 -8.62
C THR A 247 -2.32 -2.71 -7.99
N GLN A 248 -1.51 -3.51 -7.26
CA GLN A 248 -1.96 -4.69 -6.51
C GLN A 248 -2.96 -4.33 -5.41
N GLU A 249 -2.71 -3.22 -4.71
CA GLU A 249 -3.61 -2.71 -3.66
C GLU A 249 -4.82 -2.02 -4.27
N ALA A 250 -4.62 -1.17 -5.29
CA ALA A 250 -5.70 -0.43 -5.94
C ALA A 250 -6.80 -1.36 -6.49
N GLN A 251 -6.39 -2.42 -7.21
CA GLN A 251 -7.31 -3.42 -7.74
C GLN A 251 -7.95 -4.26 -6.62
N LEU A 252 -7.22 -4.57 -5.54
CA LEU A 252 -7.74 -5.40 -4.44
C LEU A 252 -8.87 -4.68 -3.73
N LYS A 253 -8.76 -3.35 -3.53
CA LYS A 253 -9.85 -2.53 -2.98
C LYS A 253 -11.11 -2.65 -3.82
N MET A 254 -10.99 -2.63 -5.15
CA MET A 254 -12.14 -2.83 -6.03
C MET A 254 -12.73 -4.23 -5.87
N LEU A 255 -11.90 -5.29 -5.89
CA LEU A 255 -12.36 -6.68 -5.68
C LEU A 255 -13.08 -6.86 -4.34
N GLU A 256 -12.45 -6.41 -3.25
CA GLU A 256 -12.96 -6.55 -1.90
C GLU A 256 -14.30 -5.83 -1.72
N LEU A 257 -14.36 -4.55 -2.11
CA LEU A 257 -15.53 -3.72 -1.85
C LEU A 257 -16.70 -4.03 -2.78
N THR A 258 -16.46 -4.54 -3.99
CA THR A 258 -17.52 -4.97 -4.91
C THR A 258 -17.90 -6.45 -4.75
N ALA A 259 -17.25 -7.17 -3.84
CA ALA A 259 -17.39 -8.63 -3.67
C ALA A 259 -17.12 -9.40 -4.98
N GLY A 260 -16.15 -8.93 -5.77
CA GLY A 260 -15.76 -9.53 -7.05
C GLY A 260 -16.76 -9.32 -8.20
N GLN A 261 -17.76 -8.46 -8.04
CA GLN A 261 -18.68 -8.11 -9.13
C GLN A 261 -17.95 -7.34 -10.25
N VAL A 262 -16.93 -6.56 -9.91
CA VAL A 262 -16.00 -5.99 -10.89
C VAL A 262 -14.76 -6.88 -10.95
N ALA A 263 -14.51 -7.48 -12.11
CA ALA A 263 -13.29 -8.25 -12.33
C ALA A 263 -12.11 -7.31 -12.54
N THR A 264 -10.95 -7.64 -11.96
CA THR A 264 -9.79 -6.75 -12.00
C THR A 264 -8.55 -7.43 -12.55
N VAL A 265 -7.68 -6.61 -13.16
CA VAL A 265 -6.30 -6.96 -13.49
C VAL A 265 -5.39 -5.81 -13.07
N TYR A 266 -4.19 -6.17 -12.62
CA TYR A 266 -3.12 -5.23 -12.39
C TYR A 266 -1.89 -5.66 -13.16
N GLU A 267 -1.12 -4.69 -13.67
CA GLU A 267 0.12 -4.98 -14.38
C GLU A 267 1.05 -3.76 -14.39
N SER A 268 2.31 -4.00 -14.75
CA SER A 268 3.20 -2.92 -15.16
C SER A 268 2.77 -2.36 -16.52
N SER A 269 2.97 -1.05 -16.73
CA SER A 269 2.63 -0.37 -17.98
C SER A 269 3.22 -1.05 -19.22
N MET A 270 4.48 -1.49 -19.13
CA MET A 270 5.15 -2.20 -20.21
C MET A 270 4.74 -3.68 -20.29
N GLY A 271 4.61 -4.36 -19.14
CA GLY A 271 4.24 -5.77 -19.06
C GLY A 271 2.86 -6.08 -19.63
N PHE A 272 1.93 -5.12 -19.52
CA PHE A 272 0.55 -5.28 -19.97
C PHE A 272 0.40 -5.75 -21.42
N ARG A 273 1.30 -5.34 -22.32
CA ARG A 273 1.30 -5.75 -23.74
C ARG A 273 1.48 -7.26 -23.94
N HIS A 274 2.11 -7.95 -23.00
CA HIS A 274 2.59 -9.32 -23.16
C HIS A 274 1.53 -10.37 -22.80
N GLY A 275 0.27 -10.13 -23.18
CA GLY A 275 -0.85 -11.02 -22.90
C GLY A 275 -1.97 -10.36 -22.08
N PRO A 276 -1.69 -9.73 -20.93
CA PRO A 276 -2.72 -9.16 -20.05
C PRO A 276 -3.66 -8.15 -20.73
N LYS A 277 -3.19 -7.42 -21.76
CA LYS A 277 -4.00 -6.52 -22.58
C LYS A 277 -5.24 -7.17 -23.20
N SER A 278 -5.22 -8.49 -23.42
CA SER A 278 -6.38 -9.27 -23.89
C SER A 278 -7.60 -9.25 -22.95
N PHE A 279 -7.43 -8.76 -21.71
CA PHE A 279 -8.52 -8.57 -20.75
C PHE A 279 -9.50 -7.45 -21.16
N ILE A 280 -9.04 -6.48 -21.96
CA ILE A 280 -9.83 -5.31 -22.36
C ILE A 280 -11.00 -5.70 -23.26
N ASN A 281 -12.18 -5.20 -22.89
CA ASN A 281 -13.40 -5.18 -23.70
C ASN A 281 -14.12 -3.81 -23.56
N MET A 282 -15.30 -3.68 -24.16
CA MET A 282 -16.11 -2.45 -24.13
C MET A 282 -16.64 -2.07 -22.74
N ASP A 283 -16.51 -2.95 -21.74
CA ASP A 283 -16.95 -2.74 -20.35
C ASP A 283 -15.76 -2.51 -19.40
N THR A 284 -14.56 -2.29 -19.96
CA THR A 284 -13.32 -2.14 -19.21
C THR A 284 -12.94 -0.69 -18.98
N LEU A 285 -12.80 -0.28 -17.72
CA LEU A 285 -12.12 0.94 -17.32
C LEU A 285 -10.62 0.67 -17.17
N VAL A 286 -9.78 1.44 -17.86
CA VAL A 286 -8.31 1.36 -17.75
C VAL A 286 -7.79 2.61 -17.06
N ILE A 287 -7.04 2.43 -15.98
CA ILE A 287 -6.47 3.52 -15.19
C ILE A 287 -4.95 3.37 -15.12
N GLY A 288 -4.22 4.38 -15.59
CA GLY A 288 -2.76 4.43 -15.49
C GLY A 288 -2.28 5.37 -14.39
N PHE A 289 -1.45 4.86 -13.48
CA PHE A 289 -0.67 5.62 -12.52
C PHE A 289 0.63 6.08 -13.20
N VAL A 290 0.65 7.33 -13.68
CA VAL A 290 1.76 7.86 -14.47
C VAL A 290 2.88 8.35 -13.56
N ASN A 291 4.08 7.81 -13.75
CA ASN A 291 5.26 8.17 -12.97
C ASN A 291 5.71 9.63 -13.23
N SER A 292 6.26 10.27 -12.20
CA SER A 292 6.83 11.62 -12.29
C SER A 292 8.25 11.65 -12.88
N ASP A 293 8.97 10.52 -12.89
CA ASP A 293 10.29 10.42 -13.53
C ASP A 293 10.15 10.57 -15.06
N PRO A 294 10.84 11.54 -15.71
CA PRO A 294 10.66 11.81 -17.14
C PRO A 294 10.98 10.64 -18.08
N TYR A 295 11.87 9.72 -17.66
CA TYR A 295 12.19 8.54 -18.45
C TYR A 295 11.10 7.49 -18.31
N VAL A 296 10.70 7.15 -17.08
CA VAL A 296 9.67 6.14 -16.82
C VAL A 296 8.31 6.56 -17.39
N ARG A 297 7.98 7.85 -17.25
CA ARG A 297 6.74 8.47 -17.73
C ARG A 297 6.44 8.19 -19.19
N GLN A 298 7.46 8.17 -20.05
CA GLN A 298 7.28 7.94 -21.49
C GLN A 298 6.55 6.61 -21.74
N TYR A 299 6.95 5.55 -21.04
CA TYR A 299 6.36 4.22 -21.18
C TYR A 299 4.94 4.13 -20.61
N ASP A 300 4.67 4.81 -19.48
CA ASP A 300 3.33 4.88 -18.90
C ASP A 300 2.35 5.60 -19.85
N LEU A 301 2.78 6.71 -20.46
CA LEU A 301 1.96 7.45 -21.41
C LEU A 301 1.76 6.66 -22.72
N GLU A 302 2.80 6.03 -23.26
CA GLU A 302 2.72 5.27 -24.51
C GLU A 302 1.69 4.15 -24.46
N ILE A 303 1.63 3.35 -23.37
CA ILE A 303 0.62 2.29 -23.27
C ILE A 303 -0.80 2.85 -23.15
N LEU A 304 -0.99 3.98 -22.45
CA LEU A 304 -2.31 4.60 -22.34
C LEU A 304 -2.78 5.17 -23.68
N GLU A 305 -1.88 5.79 -24.44
CA GLU A 305 -2.19 6.25 -25.80
C GLU A 305 -2.52 5.10 -26.73
N GLU A 306 -1.79 3.99 -26.62
CA GLU A 306 -2.08 2.78 -27.39
C GLU A 306 -3.47 2.21 -27.06
N VAL A 307 -3.78 2.02 -25.77
CA VAL A 307 -5.11 1.53 -25.33
C VAL A 307 -6.22 2.46 -25.78
N ARG A 308 -6.01 3.77 -25.72
CA ARG A 308 -6.97 4.76 -26.21
C ARG A 308 -7.14 4.67 -27.73
N ALA A 309 -6.06 4.55 -28.48
CA ALA A 309 -6.07 4.47 -29.94
C ALA A 309 -6.78 3.21 -30.45
N ASP A 310 -6.71 2.11 -29.69
CA ASP A 310 -7.44 0.88 -30.02
C ASP A 310 -8.97 1.08 -29.99
N GLY A 311 -9.47 2.01 -29.17
CA GLY A 311 -10.90 2.36 -29.12
C GLY A 311 -11.82 1.26 -28.59
N ILE A 312 -11.28 0.31 -27.82
CA ILE A 312 -12.02 -0.84 -27.26
C ILE A 312 -12.45 -0.58 -25.82
N ALA A 313 -11.57 -0.07 -24.96
CA ALA A 313 -11.90 0.14 -23.55
C ALA A 313 -13.08 1.12 -23.40
N LEU A 314 -13.92 0.89 -22.39
CA LEU A 314 -15.01 1.82 -22.03
C LEU A 314 -14.47 3.23 -21.81
N LYS A 315 -13.36 3.31 -21.09
CA LYS A 315 -12.65 4.55 -20.81
C LYS A 315 -11.20 4.28 -20.43
N THR A 316 -10.32 5.20 -20.83
CA THR A 316 -8.92 5.24 -20.39
C THR A 316 -8.67 6.54 -19.63
N LEU A 317 -8.13 6.42 -18.41
CA LEU A 317 -7.87 7.54 -17.51
C LEU A 317 -6.41 7.51 -17.05
N ALA A 318 -5.72 8.64 -17.10
CA ALA A 318 -4.39 8.80 -16.51
C ALA A 318 -4.47 9.57 -15.19
N LEU A 319 -3.96 9.02 -14.10
CA LEU A 319 -3.70 9.77 -12.85
C LEU A 319 -2.26 10.28 -12.93
N LEU A 320 -2.07 11.59 -12.85
CA LEU A 320 -0.75 12.19 -13.05
C LEU A 320 -0.61 13.53 -12.35
N GLN A 321 0.62 13.90 -12.00
CA GLN A 321 1.00 15.31 -11.85
C GLN A 321 1.39 15.85 -13.22
N GLU A 322 1.11 17.13 -13.49
CA GLU A 322 1.47 17.74 -14.76
C GLU A 322 2.98 17.66 -15.00
N GLY A 323 3.38 17.03 -16.11
CA GLY A 323 4.78 16.86 -16.50
C GLY A 323 5.07 17.48 -17.86
N SER A 324 6.30 17.28 -18.36
CA SER A 324 6.74 17.78 -19.68
C SER A 324 5.93 17.19 -20.85
N THR A 325 5.41 15.98 -20.66
CA THR A 325 4.46 15.32 -21.54
C THR A 325 3.35 14.74 -20.69
N ASN A 326 2.11 14.78 -21.19
CA ASN A 326 0.94 14.26 -20.49
C ASN A 326 0.09 13.44 -21.47
N PHE A 327 -0.76 12.58 -20.91
CA PHE A 327 -1.66 11.72 -21.69
C PHE A 327 -2.70 12.56 -22.42
N SER A 328 -2.84 12.45 -23.73
CA SER A 328 -3.73 13.32 -24.51
C SER A 328 -5.24 12.96 -24.39
N GLY A 329 -5.60 11.97 -23.59
CA GLY A 329 -6.98 11.58 -23.26
C GLY A 329 -7.48 12.20 -21.95
N ASP A 330 -8.36 11.48 -21.23
CA ASP A 330 -8.87 11.94 -19.93
C ASP A 330 -7.79 11.81 -18.84
N GLN A 331 -7.64 12.86 -18.03
CA GLN A 331 -6.60 12.99 -17.02
C GLN A 331 -7.16 13.40 -15.67
N PHE A 332 -6.84 12.66 -14.62
CA PHE A 332 -7.03 13.08 -13.24
C PHE A 332 -5.74 13.72 -12.71
N LEU A 333 -5.73 15.06 -12.66
CA LEU A 333 -4.58 15.82 -12.20
C LEU A 333 -4.44 15.76 -10.67
N LEU A 334 -3.24 15.46 -10.21
CA LEU A 334 -2.85 15.41 -8.80
C LEU A 334 -2.09 16.69 -8.48
N GLU A 335 -2.74 17.62 -7.77
CA GLU A 335 -2.15 18.94 -7.48
C GLU A 335 -1.06 18.86 -6.42
N ALA A 336 0.08 19.51 -6.67
CA ALA A 336 1.17 19.66 -5.70
C ALA A 336 2.07 20.83 -6.09
N SER A 337 2.88 21.32 -5.15
CA SER A 337 3.87 22.36 -5.43
C SER A 337 5.10 21.85 -6.19
N GLN A 338 5.35 20.54 -6.16
CA GLN A 338 6.45 19.88 -6.87
C GLN A 338 6.06 18.49 -7.38
N LEU A 339 6.85 17.95 -8.32
CA LEU A 339 6.75 16.56 -8.71
C LEU A 339 7.21 15.67 -7.55
N LEU A 340 6.30 14.84 -7.07
CA LEU A 340 6.57 13.84 -6.03
C LEU A 340 7.31 12.65 -6.64
N PRO A 341 8.34 12.10 -5.97
CA PRO A 341 8.87 10.79 -6.32
C PRO A 341 7.77 9.74 -6.29
N ASP A 342 7.88 8.70 -7.12
CA ASP A 342 6.82 7.72 -7.36
C ASP A 342 6.27 7.04 -6.09
N ALA A 343 7.11 6.72 -5.11
CA ALA A 343 6.65 6.19 -3.83
C ALA A 343 5.85 7.18 -2.97
N TYR A 344 6.13 8.49 -3.06
CA TYR A 344 5.35 9.55 -2.41
C TYR A 344 4.12 9.95 -3.24
N LEU A 345 4.18 9.82 -4.57
CA LEU A 345 3.04 10.00 -5.47
C LEU A 345 2.00 8.89 -5.31
N ALA A 346 2.40 7.71 -4.83
CA ALA A 346 1.51 6.59 -4.57
C ALA A 346 0.36 6.92 -3.60
N PHE A 347 0.56 7.85 -2.67
CA PHE A 347 -0.43 8.22 -1.66
C PHE A 347 -1.66 8.92 -2.23
N PRO A 348 -1.54 10.03 -2.97
CA PRO A 348 -2.71 10.62 -3.64
C PRO A 348 -3.31 9.65 -4.67
N MET A 349 -2.51 8.84 -5.37
CA MET A 349 -3.05 7.87 -6.34
C MET A 349 -3.91 6.78 -5.70
N ILE A 350 -3.47 6.21 -4.57
CA ILE A 350 -4.26 5.18 -3.90
C ILE A 350 -5.52 5.75 -3.25
N LEU A 351 -5.51 7.01 -2.82
CA LEU A 351 -6.71 7.69 -2.33
C LEU A 351 -7.78 7.75 -3.43
N VAL A 352 -7.41 8.10 -4.67
CA VAL A 352 -8.34 8.08 -5.82
C VAL A 352 -8.90 6.67 -6.04
N ALA A 353 -8.04 5.64 -6.02
CA ALA A 353 -8.46 4.26 -6.21
C ALA A 353 -9.42 3.77 -5.12
N GLN A 354 -9.15 4.10 -3.85
CA GLN A 354 -10.02 3.76 -2.72
C GLN A 354 -11.36 4.48 -2.80
N MET A 355 -11.39 5.76 -3.16
CA MET A 355 -12.63 6.51 -3.38
C MET A 355 -13.45 5.89 -4.52
N LEU A 356 -12.82 5.55 -5.65
CA LEU A 356 -13.50 4.91 -6.77
C LEU A 356 -14.07 3.54 -6.36
N ALA A 357 -13.30 2.71 -5.63
CA ALA A 357 -13.77 1.42 -5.14
C ALA A 357 -14.95 1.56 -4.17
N LEU A 358 -14.92 2.54 -3.27
CA LEU A 358 -16.03 2.86 -2.36
C LEU A 358 -17.30 3.24 -3.13
N LEU A 359 -17.18 4.16 -4.10
CA LEU A 359 -18.32 4.65 -4.89
C LEU A 359 -18.88 3.54 -5.78
N THR A 360 -18.02 2.74 -6.40
CA THR A 360 -18.41 1.59 -7.23
C THR A 360 -19.12 0.52 -6.40
N ALA A 361 -18.65 0.24 -5.18
CA ALA A 361 -19.33 -0.69 -4.27
C ALA A 361 -20.77 -0.26 -3.96
N ILE A 362 -21.02 1.04 -3.80
CA ILE A 362 -22.38 1.58 -3.66
C ILE A 362 -23.17 1.45 -4.96
N ALA A 363 -22.56 1.76 -6.11
CA ALA A 363 -23.20 1.68 -7.42
C ALA A 363 -23.68 0.24 -7.74
N VAL A 364 -22.91 -0.78 -7.35
CA VAL A 364 -23.30 -2.19 -7.49
C VAL A 364 -24.17 -2.71 -6.33
N GLY A 365 -24.64 -1.83 -5.44
CA GLY A 365 -25.55 -2.18 -4.34
C GLY A 365 -24.92 -2.97 -3.18
N ASN A 366 -23.60 -2.98 -3.05
CA ASN A 366 -22.91 -3.61 -1.92
C ASN A 366 -22.82 -2.66 -0.71
N ARG A 367 -22.39 -3.20 0.45
CA ARG A 367 -22.18 -2.45 1.70
C ARG A 367 -20.68 -2.41 2.04
N PRO A 368 -19.97 -1.30 1.74
CA PRO A 368 -18.51 -1.20 1.85
C PRO A 368 -17.91 -1.58 3.21
N ASP A 369 -18.61 -1.32 4.33
CA ASP A 369 -18.13 -1.66 5.67
C ASP A 369 -18.14 -3.17 5.93
N THR A 370 -19.00 -3.91 5.24
CA THR A 370 -19.20 -5.37 5.38
C THR A 370 -19.45 -6.03 4.01
N PRO A 371 -18.49 -5.95 3.07
CA PRO A 371 -18.75 -6.20 1.66
C PRO A 371 -18.87 -7.70 1.31
N SER A 372 -18.44 -8.60 2.20
CA SER A 372 -18.63 -10.04 2.06
C SER A 372 -19.90 -10.49 2.79
N ALA A 373 -21.05 -10.37 2.13
CA ALA A 373 -22.34 -10.82 2.69
C ALA A 373 -22.37 -12.33 3.00
N THR A 374 -21.57 -13.13 2.28
CA THR A 374 -21.41 -14.58 2.48
C THR A 374 -20.55 -14.94 3.69
N GLY A 375 -19.74 -14.01 4.20
CA GLY A 375 -18.77 -14.26 5.27
C GLY A 375 -17.56 -15.13 4.87
N THR A 376 -17.38 -15.40 3.57
CA THR A 376 -16.26 -16.22 3.06
C THR A 376 -14.94 -15.47 3.07
N VAL A 377 -14.97 -14.13 3.10
CA VAL A 377 -13.80 -13.28 3.33
C VAL A 377 -14.05 -12.45 4.59
N ASN A 378 -13.02 -12.26 5.42
CA ASN A 378 -13.17 -11.66 6.75
C ASN A 378 -12.12 -10.56 6.97
N ARG A 379 -12.50 -9.48 7.68
CA ARG A 379 -11.60 -8.37 8.06
C ARG A 379 -10.34 -8.84 8.79
N VAL A 380 -10.50 -9.82 9.67
CA VAL A 380 -9.39 -10.58 10.26
C VAL A 380 -9.52 -12.00 9.71
N VAL A 381 -8.44 -12.51 9.12
CA VAL A 381 -8.42 -13.84 8.53
C VAL A 381 -8.87 -14.90 9.54
N LYS A 382 -9.63 -15.89 9.08
CA LYS A 382 -10.13 -17.03 9.88
C LYS A 382 -9.78 -18.33 9.18
N GLY A 383 -9.59 -19.39 9.97
CA GLY A 383 -9.39 -20.75 9.44
C GLY A 383 -7.96 -21.09 9.02
N VAL A 384 -6.99 -20.21 9.25
CA VAL A 384 -5.58 -20.49 8.99
C VAL A 384 -5.01 -21.37 10.10
N THR A 385 -4.47 -22.52 9.72
CA THR A 385 -3.75 -23.41 10.63
C THR A 385 -2.25 -23.24 10.40
N ILE A 386 -1.53 -22.82 11.44
CA ILE A 386 -0.06 -22.76 11.40
C ILE A 386 0.48 -24.14 11.77
N HIS A 387 1.13 -24.79 10.81
CA HIS A 387 1.80 -26.07 11.02
C HIS A 387 3.18 -25.85 11.64
N PRO A 388 3.59 -26.62 12.67
CA PRO A 388 4.93 -26.51 13.24
C PRO A 388 6.00 -26.77 12.19
N TYR A 389 7.00 -25.89 12.13
CA TYR A 389 8.18 -26.12 11.30
C TYR A 389 9.21 -26.97 12.07
N PRO A 390 9.78 -28.03 11.47
CA PRO A 390 10.71 -28.93 12.17
C PRO A 390 11.90 -28.17 12.76
N SER A 391 12.26 -28.45 14.01
CA SER A 391 13.53 -27.99 14.58
C SER A 391 14.68 -28.67 13.83
N LYS A 392 15.68 -27.89 13.38
CA LYS A 392 16.93 -28.44 12.83
C LYS A 392 17.74 -29.16 13.90
#